data_AF-A0A8J7SF50-F1
#
_entry.id   AF-A0A8J7SF50-F1
#
_cell.length_a   1.000
_cell.length_b   1.000
_cell.length_c   1.000
_cell.angle_alpha   90.00
_cell.angle_beta   90.00
_cell.angle_gamma   90.00
#
_symmetry.space_group_name_H-M   'P 1'
#
loop_
_entity.id
_entity.type
_entity.pdbx_description
1 polymer ?
#
loop_
_entity_poly.entity_id
_entity_poly.type
_entity_poly.pdbx_seq_one_letter_code
_entity_poly.pdbx_strand_id
1 'polypeptide(L)'
;MNFWIEGFDGDEEDLVYICKHLNFYMELFDTRTPTIIFHYKSPENERIKQLRFPFDNFPSEIRAISTDNFLLQTMESARIGFPSQRFIRYYQVLEYVTFYFIKGDIQRRLTRAISAPDAFNNPTKLVNYAIDVLSEDKISDNEKFTHMINELVDPQIIWSYIENNRDLFCCDTEFDGGFVFSSICRPNWTIDDFKSSWIPKLPDSLRRMRNALVHGREARTSRVITGTRENEEKISRYLGIMHLLALQCAAYRVY
;
A
#
# COMPACT_ATOMS: atom_id res chain seq x y z
N MET A 1 -15.25 19.60 22.41
CA MET A 1 -15.85 20.92 22.12
C MET A 1 -15.12 21.45 20.91
N ASN A 2 -15.82 21.76 19.83
CA ASN A 2 -15.21 22.29 18.61
C ASN A 2 -15.33 23.81 18.67
N PHE A 3 -14.24 24.53 18.42
CA PHE A 3 -14.21 25.99 18.45
C PHE A 3 -13.38 26.50 17.27
N TRP A 4 -13.69 27.71 16.82
CA TRP A 4 -12.98 28.41 15.76
C TRP A 4 -12.10 29.49 16.39
N ILE A 5 -10.87 29.65 15.90
CA ILE A 5 -9.95 30.69 16.37
C ILE A 5 -9.94 31.79 15.30
N GLU A 6 -10.22 33.02 15.70
CA GLU A 6 -10.15 34.22 14.85
C GLU A 6 -9.19 35.24 15.46
N GLY A 7 -8.61 36.11 14.63
CA GLY A 7 -7.72 37.20 15.10
C GLY A 7 -6.26 36.79 15.37
N PHE A 8 -5.77 35.73 14.72
CA PHE A 8 -4.35 35.42 14.71
C PHE A 8 -3.66 36.17 13.56
N ASP A 9 -2.64 36.97 13.89
CA ASP A 9 -1.93 37.81 12.92
C ASP A 9 -0.93 37.04 12.03
N GLY A 10 -0.61 35.79 12.37
CA GLY A 10 0.27 34.91 11.58
C GLY A 10 -0.51 34.03 10.59
N ASP A 11 0.22 33.21 9.84
CA ASP A 11 -0.41 32.24 8.93
C ASP A 11 -0.95 30.98 9.64
N GLU A 12 -1.68 30.14 8.92
CA GLU A 12 -2.26 28.90 9.48
C GLU A 12 -1.15 27.93 9.97
N GLU A 13 0.03 27.94 9.35
CA GLU A 13 1.13 27.05 9.70
C GLU A 13 1.77 27.45 11.03
N ASP A 14 1.96 28.74 11.26
CA ASP A 14 2.43 29.32 12.52
C ASP A 14 1.49 28.96 13.67
N LEU A 15 0.18 29.06 13.44
CA LEU A 15 -0.82 28.69 14.44
C LEU A 15 -0.76 27.19 14.76
N VAL A 16 -0.68 26.34 13.73
CA VAL A 16 -0.51 24.89 13.91
C VAL A 16 0.79 24.58 14.66
N TYR A 17 1.87 25.28 14.34
CA TYR A 17 3.17 25.13 15.00
C TYR A 17 3.11 25.48 16.49
N ILE A 18 2.50 26.62 16.84
CA ILE A 18 2.32 27.04 18.24
C ILE A 18 1.43 26.04 18.98
N CYS A 19 0.30 25.64 18.41
CA CYS A 19 -0.61 24.66 19.03
C CYS A 19 0.07 23.29 19.25
N LYS A 20 0.94 22.84 18.33
CA LYS A 20 1.76 21.63 18.52
C LYS A 20 2.73 21.77 19.70
N HIS A 21 3.39 22.92 19.84
CA HIS A 21 4.26 23.20 20.98
C HIS A 21 3.47 23.24 22.29
N LEU A 22 2.30 23.88 22.28
CA LEU A 22 1.45 23.96 23.45
C LEU A 22 0.99 22.57 23.91
N ASN A 23 0.51 21.73 22.99
CA ASN A 23 0.16 20.34 23.28
C ASN A 23 1.34 19.59 23.94
N PHE A 24 2.54 19.71 23.35
CA PHE A 24 3.74 19.06 23.88
C PHE A 24 4.07 19.52 25.30
N TYR A 25 4.11 20.82 25.55
CA TYR A 25 4.46 21.34 26.87
C TYR A 25 3.38 21.06 27.91
N MET A 26 2.10 21.14 27.54
CA MET A 26 1.02 20.81 28.48
C MET A 26 1.07 19.33 28.85
N GLU A 27 1.26 18.43 27.89
CA GLU A 27 1.36 16.98 28.15
C GLU A 27 2.60 16.61 28.96
N LEU A 28 3.72 17.32 28.75
CA LEU A 28 4.96 17.14 29.51
C LEU A 28 4.76 17.35 31.02
N PHE A 29 3.89 18.30 31.42
CA PHE A 29 3.63 18.60 32.82
C PHE A 29 2.35 17.94 33.37
N ASP A 30 1.39 17.60 32.50
CA ASP A 30 0.15 16.93 32.87
C ASP A 30 -0.38 16.00 31.76
N THR A 31 -0.25 14.69 31.98
CA THR A 31 -0.76 13.64 31.06
C THR A 31 -2.28 13.60 30.90
N ARG A 32 -3.04 14.36 31.70
CA ARG A 32 -4.52 14.46 31.60
C ARG A 32 -4.98 15.77 31.00
N THR A 33 -4.05 16.62 30.57
CA THR A 33 -4.37 17.90 29.96
C THR A 33 -5.12 17.69 28.64
N PRO A 34 -6.05 18.57 28.27
CA PRO A 34 -6.72 18.49 26.97
C PRO A 34 -5.75 18.78 25.83
N THR A 35 -5.82 17.99 24.77
CA THR A 35 -5.00 18.15 23.55
C THR A 35 -5.77 18.88 22.47
N ILE A 36 -5.13 19.84 21.82
CA ILE A 36 -5.68 20.52 20.64
C ILE A 36 -5.59 19.55 19.45
N ILE A 37 -6.74 19.19 18.89
CA ILE A 37 -6.85 18.34 17.70
C ILE A 37 -7.19 19.21 16.50
N PHE A 38 -6.39 19.09 15.43
CA PHE A 38 -6.62 19.84 14.21
C PHE A 38 -7.59 19.10 13.30
N HIS A 39 -8.68 19.76 12.94
CA HIS A 39 -9.65 19.28 11.96
C HIS A 39 -9.50 20.08 10.67
N TYR A 40 -8.91 19.48 9.64
CA TYR A 40 -8.79 20.12 8.34
C TYR A 40 -10.06 19.88 7.51
N LYS A 41 -10.57 20.93 6.85
CA LYS A 41 -11.55 20.75 5.78
C LYS A 41 -10.89 19.96 4.66
N SER A 42 -11.53 18.88 4.21
CA SER A 42 -11.09 18.18 3.01
C SER A 42 -11.10 19.18 1.84
N PRO A 43 -10.01 19.32 1.07
CA PRO A 43 -10.01 20.18 -0.10
C PRO A 43 -11.12 19.72 -1.06
N GLU A 44 -11.91 20.65 -1.57
CA GLU A 44 -12.98 20.37 -2.54
C GLU A 44 -12.45 20.02 -3.94
N ASN A 45 -11.13 20.01 -4.15
CA ASN A 45 -10.52 20.02 -5.49
C ASN A 45 -9.87 18.70 -5.90
N GLU A 46 -10.14 18.36 -7.17
CA GLU A 46 -9.87 17.09 -7.87
C GLU A 46 -10.60 15.88 -7.27
N ARG A 47 -11.87 15.70 -7.69
CA ARG A 47 -12.60 14.46 -7.44
C ARG A 47 -11.89 13.30 -8.14
N ILE A 48 -10.98 12.65 -7.42
CA ILE A 48 -10.40 11.36 -7.80
C ILE A 48 -11.57 10.45 -8.19
N LYS A 49 -11.58 10.00 -9.44
CA LYS A 49 -12.65 9.15 -9.97
C LYS A 49 -12.44 7.74 -9.42
N GLN A 50 -13.23 7.39 -8.41
CA GLN A 50 -13.20 6.06 -7.82
C GLN A 50 -13.91 5.07 -8.74
N LEU A 51 -13.33 3.87 -8.89
CA LEU A 51 -14.01 2.76 -9.55
C LEU A 51 -15.11 2.25 -8.63
N ARG A 52 -16.36 2.35 -9.06
CA ARG A 52 -17.50 1.79 -8.31
C ARG A 52 -17.53 0.27 -8.39
N PHE A 53 -17.28 -0.29 -9.57
CA PHE A 53 -17.31 -1.73 -9.82
C PHE A 53 -15.99 -2.15 -10.48
N PRO A 54 -15.01 -2.64 -9.70
CA PRO A 54 -13.75 -3.14 -10.25
C PRO A 54 -13.91 -4.32 -11.22
N PHE A 55 -15.01 -5.06 -11.10
CA PHE A 55 -15.37 -6.22 -11.92
C PHE A 55 -16.64 -5.95 -12.75
N ASP A 56 -16.81 -4.72 -13.23
CA ASP A 56 -17.92 -4.18 -14.02
C ASP A 56 -19.30 -4.09 -13.34
N ASN A 57 -19.70 -5.13 -12.58
CA ASN A 57 -21.03 -5.22 -11.98
C ASN A 57 -20.96 -5.63 -10.50
N PHE A 58 -21.99 -5.25 -9.74
CA PHE A 58 -22.23 -5.83 -8.43
C PHE A 58 -22.86 -7.23 -8.61
N PRO A 59 -22.32 -8.28 -7.97
CA PRO A 59 -22.83 -9.63 -8.17
C PRO A 59 -24.22 -9.80 -7.55
N SER A 60 -25.08 -10.59 -8.19
CA SER A 60 -26.38 -10.98 -7.62
C SER A 60 -26.24 -12.01 -6.49
N GLU A 61 -25.15 -12.77 -6.47
CA GLU A 61 -24.83 -13.76 -5.44
C GLU A 61 -23.38 -13.61 -4.96
N ILE A 62 -23.15 -13.63 -3.66
CA ILE A 62 -21.80 -13.62 -3.06
C ILE A 62 -21.53 -15.00 -2.45
N ARG A 63 -20.59 -15.75 -3.06
CA ARG A 63 -20.08 -17.00 -2.49
C ARG A 63 -18.81 -16.70 -1.71
N ALA A 64 -18.94 -16.64 -0.38
CA ALA A 64 -17.83 -16.36 0.51
C ALA A 64 -17.21 -17.65 1.06
N ILE A 65 -15.93 -17.55 1.41
CA ILE A 65 -15.21 -18.52 2.24
C ILE A 65 -14.70 -17.79 3.49
N SER A 66 -14.22 -18.53 4.48
CA SER A 66 -13.56 -17.90 5.63
C SER A 66 -12.31 -17.17 5.17
N THR A 67 -12.27 -15.86 5.39
CA THR A 67 -11.08 -15.03 5.19
C THR A 67 -10.34 -14.92 6.52
N ASP A 68 -9.02 -14.79 6.46
CA ASP A 68 -8.20 -14.55 7.64
C ASP A 68 -8.67 -13.28 8.40
N ASN A 69 -8.83 -13.40 9.72
CA ASN A 69 -9.38 -12.33 10.54
C ASN A 69 -8.42 -11.13 10.67
N PHE A 70 -7.11 -11.36 10.63
CA PHE A 70 -6.14 -10.27 10.61
C PHE A 70 -6.30 -9.45 9.33
N LEU A 71 -6.40 -10.09 8.16
CA LEU A 71 -6.66 -9.39 6.89
C LEU A 71 -7.94 -8.55 6.93
N LEU A 72 -9.03 -9.10 7.46
CA LEU A 72 -10.30 -8.37 7.59
C LEU A 72 -10.17 -7.13 8.48
N GLN A 73 -9.57 -7.28 9.66
CA GLN A 73 -9.37 -6.18 10.61
C GLN A 73 -8.43 -5.10 10.04
N THR A 74 -7.34 -5.50 9.39
CA THR A 74 -6.42 -4.55 8.76
C THR A 74 -7.10 -3.80 7.62
N MET A 75 -7.86 -4.49 6.76
CA MET A 75 -8.63 -3.86 5.69
C MET A 75 -9.70 -2.90 6.21
N GLU A 76 -10.39 -3.25 7.31
CA GLU A 76 -11.36 -2.36 7.95
C GLU A 76 -10.67 -1.11 8.51
N SER A 77 -9.56 -1.29 9.22
CA SER A 77 -8.80 -0.17 9.77
C SER A 77 -8.21 0.74 8.67
N ALA A 78 -7.87 0.21 7.49
CA ALA A 78 -7.35 0.98 6.36
C ALA A 78 -8.38 1.94 5.74
N ARG A 79 -9.66 1.82 6.11
CA ARG A 79 -10.72 2.74 5.66
C ARG A 79 -10.74 4.06 6.43
N ILE A 80 -10.16 4.08 7.63
CA ILE A 80 -10.28 5.19 8.58
C ILE A 80 -8.91 5.80 8.87
N GLY A 81 -8.87 7.10 9.14
CA GLY A 81 -7.67 7.83 9.55
C GLY A 81 -7.01 8.63 8.43
N PHE A 82 -5.82 9.16 8.71
CA PHE A 82 -5.06 9.97 7.77
C PHE A 82 -4.61 9.14 6.55
N PRO A 83 -4.54 9.74 5.34
CA PRO A 83 -4.08 9.07 4.14
C PRO A 83 -2.78 8.27 4.30
N SER A 84 -1.75 8.81 4.95
CA SER A 84 -0.49 8.11 5.25
C SER A 84 -0.71 6.81 6.03
N GLN A 85 -1.52 6.85 7.09
CA GLN A 85 -1.85 5.68 7.92
C GLN A 85 -2.63 4.64 7.13
N ARG A 86 -3.59 5.09 6.31
CA ARG A 86 -4.38 4.21 5.44
C ARG A 86 -3.50 3.54 4.38
N PHE A 87 -2.57 4.28 3.79
CA PHE A 87 -1.59 3.76 2.85
C PHE A 87 -0.74 2.66 3.52
N ILE A 88 -0.19 2.94 4.71
CA ILE A 88 0.60 1.96 5.47
C ILE A 88 -0.21 0.70 5.77
N ARG A 89 -1.48 0.83 6.19
CA ARG A 89 -2.35 -0.32 6.50
C ARG A 89 -2.66 -1.16 5.26
N TYR A 90 -2.93 -0.54 4.10
CA TYR A 90 -3.05 -1.29 2.85
C TYR A 90 -1.74 -1.99 2.47
N TYR A 91 -0.60 -1.34 2.71
CA TYR A 91 0.70 -1.96 2.47
C TYR A 91 0.95 -3.16 3.40
N GLN A 92 0.54 -3.09 4.67
CA GLN A 92 0.62 -4.21 5.62
C GLN A 92 -0.20 -5.43 5.16
N VAL A 93 -1.37 -5.21 4.54
CA VAL A 93 -2.13 -6.29 3.89
C VAL A 93 -1.29 -6.98 2.82
N LEU A 94 -0.63 -6.20 1.96
CA LEU A 94 0.21 -6.76 0.90
C LEU A 94 1.43 -7.50 1.46
N GLU A 95 2.09 -6.98 2.50
CA GLU A 95 3.21 -7.64 3.19
C GLU A 95 2.78 -8.98 3.80
N TYR A 96 1.63 -8.99 4.49
CA TYR A 96 1.07 -10.20 5.07
C TYR A 96 0.76 -11.24 4.00
N VAL A 97 0.03 -10.86 2.93
CA VAL A 97 -0.30 -11.80 1.85
C VAL A 97 0.96 -12.30 1.16
N THR A 98 1.97 -11.45 0.94
CA THR A 98 3.26 -11.85 0.34
C THR A 98 3.90 -12.98 1.14
N PHE A 99 3.98 -12.82 2.46
CA PHE A 99 4.59 -13.81 3.35
C PHE A 99 3.90 -15.19 3.23
N TYR A 100 2.57 -15.22 3.32
CA TYR A 100 1.82 -16.48 3.25
C TYR A 100 1.71 -17.04 1.83
N PHE A 101 1.68 -16.20 0.80
CA PHE A 101 1.67 -16.62 -0.60
C PHE A 101 2.90 -17.44 -0.93
N ILE A 102 4.09 -16.92 -0.61
CA ILE A 102 5.37 -17.60 -0.87
C ILE A 102 5.45 -18.91 -0.09
N LYS A 103 5.08 -18.88 1.19
CA LYS A 103 5.06 -20.10 2.03
C LYS A 103 4.12 -21.17 1.47
N GLY A 104 2.94 -20.77 1.02
CA GLY A 104 1.95 -21.67 0.43
C GLY A 104 2.41 -22.28 -0.90
N ASP A 105 3.11 -21.51 -1.75
CA ASP A 105 3.67 -22.03 -3.00
C ASP A 105 4.78 -23.06 -2.75
N ILE A 106 5.71 -22.74 -1.84
CA ILE A 106 6.77 -23.67 -1.39
C ILE A 106 6.15 -24.98 -0.90
N GLN A 107 5.16 -24.91 0.00
CA GLN A 107 4.49 -26.09 0.53
C GLN A 107 3.82 -26.91 -0.58
N ARG A 108 3.09 -26.27 -1.50
CA ARG A 108 2.39 -26.94 -2.60
C ARG A 108 3.38 -27.67 -3.53
N ARG A 109 4.51 -27.04 -3.84
CA ARG A 109 5.55 -27.62 -4.71
C ARG A 109 6.26 -28.79 -4.04
N LEU A 110 6.55 -28.70 -2.74
CA LEU A 110 7.11 -29.81 -1.97
C LEU A 110 6.12 -30.98 -1.87
N THR A 111 4.85 -30.72 -1.56
CA THR A 111 3.81 -31.75 -1.53
C THR A 111 3.68 -32.44 -2.87
N ARG A 112 3.63 -31.68 -3.98
CA ARG A 112 3.57 -32.25 -5.33
C ARG A 112 4.77 -33.16 -5.63
N ALA A 113 5.97 -32.75 -5.23
CA ALA A 113 7.19 -33.52 -5.45
C ALA A 113 7.22 -34.83 -4.63
N ILE A 114 6.79 -34.79 -3.36
CA ILE A 114 6.73 -35.98 -2.50
C ILE A 114 5.61 -36.93 -2.95
N SER A 115 4.50 -36.39 -3.45
CA SER A 115 3.38 -37.19 -3.96
C SER A 115 3.60 -37.75 -5.38
N ALA A 116 4.73 -37.47 -6.02
CA ALA A 116 5.02 -38.01 -7.34
C ALA A 116 5.24 -39.54 -7.27
N PRO A 117 4.71 -40.33 -8.22
CA PRO A 117 4.79 -41.80 -8.19
C PRO A 117 6.23 -42.34 -8.15
N ASP A 118 7.19 -41.61 -8.71
CA ASP A 118 8.61 -41.94 -8.78
C ASP A 118 9.45 -41.28 -7.68
N ALA A 119 8.85 -40.51 -6.76
CA ALA A 119 9.55 -39.72 -5.75
C ALA A 119 10.54 -40.55 -4.92
N PHE A 120 10.15 -41.78 -4.57
CA PHE A 120 10.96 -42.69 -3.75
C PHE A 120 11.94 -43.55 -4.56
N ASN A 121 11.82 -43.56 -5.89
CA ASN A 121 12.73 -44.30 -6.77
C ASN A 121 14.06 -43.56 -6.98
N ASN A 122 14.10 -42.24 -6.73
CA ASN A 122 15.32 -41.45 -6.79
C ASN A 122 15.37 -40.40 -5.67
N PRO A 123 15.66 -40.82 -4.42
CA PRO A 123 15.62 -39.94 -3.26
C PRO A 123 16.61 -38.77 -3.37
N THR A 124 17.76 -38.96 -4.02
CA THR A 124 18.73 -37.88 -4.25
C THR A 124 18.16 -36.76 -5.11
N LYS A 125 17.43 -37.10 -6.17
CA LYS A 125 16.76 -36.11 -7.04
C LYS A 125 15.68 -35.34 -6.27
N LEU A 126 14.91 -36.01 -5.42
CA LEU A 126 13.89 -35.39 -4.57
C LEU A 126 14.52 -34.43 -3.55
N VAL A 127 15.61 -34.83 -2.88
CA VAL A 127 16.33 -33.98 -1.93
C VAL A 127 16.89 -32.73 -2.61
N ASN A 128 17.51 -32.88 -3.79
CA ASN A 128 18.04 -31.75 -4.54
C ASN A 128 16.92 -30.77 -4.95
N TYR A 129 15.79 -31.28 -5.47
CA TYR A 129 14.63 -30.45 -5.77
C TYR A 129 14.09 -29.73 -4.53
N ALA A 130 14.01 -30.41 -3.39
CA ALA A 130 13.54 -29.79 -2.15
C ALA A 130 14.48 -28.67 -1.67
N ILE A 131 15.81 -28.85 -1.80
CA ILE A 131 16.80 -27.82 -1.51
C ILE A 131 16.60 -26.61 -2.43
N ASP A 132 16.38 -26.85 -3.73
CA ASP A 132 16.14 -25.78 -4.70
C ASP A 132 14.87 -24.99 -4.37
N VAL A 133 13.75 -25.67 -4.09
CA VAL A 133 12.49 -25.00 -3.69
C VAL A 133 12.65 -24.21 -2.39
N LEU A 134 13.35 -24.76 -1.40
CA LEU A 134 13.61 -24.06 -0.13
C LEU A 134 14.58 -22.88 -0.29
N SER A 135 15.44 -22.91 -1.30
CA SER A 135 16.34 -21.80 -1.60
C SER A 135 15.60 -20.56 -2.11
N GLU A 136 14.38 -20.72 -2.65
CA GLU A 136 13.54 -19.60 -3.09
C GLU A 136 13.03 -18.74 -1.92
N ASP A 137 13.02 -19.27 -0.68
CA ASP A 137 12.77 -18.43 0.50
C ASP A 137 13.92 -17.44 0.76
N LYS A 138 15.08 -17.62 0.12
CA LYS A 138 16.21 -16.68 0.18
C LYS A 138 16.13 -15.56 -0.85
N ILE A 139 15.14 -15.58 -1.75
CA ILE A 139 14.83 -14.48 -2.65
C ILE A 139 14.55 -13.22 -1.82
N SER A 140 14.93 -12.04 -2.33
CA SER A 140 14.70 -10.80 -1.59
C SER A 140 13.22 -10.52 -1.39
N ASP A 141 12.84 -9.87 -0.27
CA ASP A 141 11.45 -9.52 0.01
C ASP A 141 10.82 -8.68 -1.13
N ASN A 142 11.64 -7.90 -1.84
CA ASN A 142 11.21 -7.09 -2.99
C ASN A 142 10.76 -7.95 -4.17
N GLU A 143 11.51 -9.01 -4.47
CA GLU A 143 11.19 -9.94 -5.56
C GLU A 143 9.97 -10.79 -5.19
N LYS A 144 9.87 -11.24 -3.93
CA LYS A 144 8.67 -11.93 -3.42
C LYS A 144 7.42 -11.07 -3.56
N PHE A 145 7.50 -9.80 -3.17
CA PHE A 145 6.40 -8.84 -3.29
C PHE A 145 5.99 -8.63 -4.75
N THR A 146 6.97 -8.43 -5.63
CA THR A 146 6.74 -8.24 -7.06
C THR A 146 6.10 -9.47 -7.70
N HIS A 147 6.56 -10.66 -7.34
CA HIS A 147 6.01 -11.92 -7.81
C HIS A 147 4.55 -12.11 -7.36
N MET A 148 4.26 -11.85 -6.08
CA MET A 148 2.89 -11.89 -5.57
C MET A 148 1.96 -10.95 -6.34
N ILE A 149 2.37 -9.70 -6.58
CA ILE A 149 1.56 -8.74 -7.34
C ILE A 149 1.33 -9.24 -8.77
N ASN A 150 2.36 -9.79 -9.43
CA ASN A 150 2.23 -10.32 -10.79
C ASN A 150 1.23 -11.48 -10.89
N GLU A 151 1.18 -12.35 -9.88
CA GLU A 151 0.32 -13.54 -9.88
C GLU A 151 -1.12 -13.26 -9.44
N LEU A 152 -1.33 -12.33 -8.51
CA LEU A 152 -2.61 -12.15 -7.82
C LEU A 152 -3.43 -10.96 -8.28
N VAL A 153 -2.84 -10.02 -9.00
CA VAL A 153 -3.49 -8.76 -9.38
C VAL A 153 -3.77 -8.75 -10.87
N ASP A 154 -5.01 -8.47 -11.24
CA ASP A 154 -5.38 -8.22 -12.62
C ASP A 154 -4.94 -6.80 -13.03
N PRO A 155 -3.98 -6.66 -13.96
CA PRO A 155 -3.53 -5.34 -14.43
C PRO A 155 -4.64 -4.55 -15.13
N GLN A 156 -5.69 -5.20 -15.66
CA GLN A 156 -6.81 -4.51 -16.29
C GLN A 156 -7.61 -3.68 -15.29
N ILE A 157 -7.83 -4.20 -14.08
CA ILE A 157 -8.53 -3.47 -13.01
C ILE A 157 -7.73 -2.25 -12.56
N ILE A 158 -6.41 -2.42 -12.39
CA ILE A 158 -5.51 -1.33 -12.02
C ILE A 158 -5.47 -0.26 -13.12
N TRP A 159 -5.40 -0.70 -14.38
CA TRP A 159 -5.42 0.20 -15.52
C TRP A 159 -6.71 1.00 -15.60
N SER A 160 -7.88 0.40 -15.39
CA SER A 160 -9.17 1.12 -15.37
C SER A 160 -9.18 2.26 -14.36
N TYR A 161 -8.48 2.11 -13.23
CA TYR A 161 -8.34 3.18 -12.24
C TYR A 161 -7.37 4.27 -12.72
N ILE A 162 -6.21 3.85 -13.26
CA ILE A 162 -5.19 4.76 -13.80
C ILE A 162 -5.76 5.58 -14.95
N GLU A 163 -6.47 4.96 -15.87
CA GLU A 163 -7.05 5.62 -17.04
C GLU A 163 -8.06 6.70 -16.66
N ASN A 164 -8.91 6.43 -15.67
CA ASN A 164 -9.87 7.42 -15.15
C ASN A 164 -9.20 8.62 -14.45
N ASN A 165 -7.95 8.47 -14.05
CA ASN A 165 -7.17 9.46 -13.31
C ASN A 165 -5.80 9.69 -13.99
N ARG A 166 -5.77 9.65 -15.34
CA ARG A 166 -4.53 9.54 -16.13
C ARG A 166 -3.53 10.67 -15.83
N ASP A 167 -4.02 11.89 -15.64
CA ASP A 167 -3.21 13.08 -15.36
C ASP A 167 -2.37 12.93 -14.08
N LEU A 168 -2.88 12.20 -13.09
CA LEU A 168 -2.18 11.92 -11.84
C LEU A 168 -0.98 10.99 -12.05
N PHE A 169 -1.14 9.96 -12.88
CA PHE A 169 -0.18 8.85 -12.98
C PHE A 169 0.84 9.02 -14.12
N CYS A 170 0.62 10.00 -15.00
CA CYS A 170 1.53 10.38 -16.07
C CYS A 170 2.60 11.40 -15.65
N CYS A 171 2.48 11.97 -14.46
CA CYS A 171 3.38 12.98 -13.93
C CYS A 171 4.08 12.50 -12.66
N ASP A 172 5.28 12.99 -12.42
CA ASP A 172 5.97 12.76 -11.16
C ASP A 172 5.30 13.59 -10.05
N THR A 173 5.16 13.02 -8.85
CA THR A 173 4.68 13.75 -7.67
C THR A 173 5.82 13.93 -6.68
N GLU A 174 6.17 15.18 -6.41
CA GLU A 174 7.17 15.55 -5.40
C GLU A 174 6.50 15.82 -4.05
N PHE A 175 7.07 15.24 -3.00
CA PHE A 175 6.62 15.37 -1.62
C PHE A 175 7.62 16.18 -0.81
N ASP A 176 7.12 16.85 0.23
CA ASP A 176 7.98 17.54 1.19
C ASP A 176 8.88 16.52 1.88
N GLY A 177 10.18 16.81 1.94
CA GLY A 177 11.21 15.85 2.34
C GLY A 177 11.96 15.21 1.16
N GLY A 178 11.62 15.61 -0.08
CA GLY A 178 12.39 15.33 -1.30
C GLY A 178 12.09 13.98 -1.96
N PHE A 179 11.12 13.23 -1.43
CA PHE A 179 10.65 12.01 -2.07
C PHE A 179 9.90 12.32 -3.35
N VAL A 180 10.17 11.56 -4.41
CA VAL A 180 9.49 11.71 -5.70
C VAL A 180 8.86 10.38 -6.07
N PHE A 181 7.54 10.36 -6.19
CA PHE A 181 6.82 9.25 -6.80
C PHE A 181 6.85 9.42 -8.31
N SER A 182 7.68 8.62 -8.99
CA SER A 182 7.80 8.68 -10.45
C SER A 182 6.51 8.24 -11.14
N SER A 183 6.16 8.93 -12.22
CA SER A 183 5.08 8.57 -13.15
C SER A 183 5.12 7.08 -13.47
N ILE A 184 3.95 6.41 -13.42
CA ILE A 184 3.85 4.96 -13.65
C ILE A 184 3.40 4.63 -15.08
N CYS A 185 2.80 5.57 -15.80
CA CYS A 185 2.42 5.44 -17.21
C CYS A 185 2.80 6.68 -18.03
N ARG A 186 2.60 6.62 -19.35
CA ARG A 186 2.74 7.78 -20.26
C ARG A 186 1.36 8.21 -20.78
N PRO A 187 1.19 9.47 -21.22
CA PRO A 187 -0.10 9.99 -21.67
C PRO A 187 -0.79 9.16 -22.77
N ASN A 188 0.00 8.52 -23.64
CA ASN A 188 -0.53 7.75 -24.78
C ASN A 188 -0.49 6.23 -24.57
N TRP A 189 -0.19 5.75 -23.36
CA TRP A 189 -0.19 4.31 -23.08
C TRP A 189 -1.59 3.71 -23.21
N THR A 190 -1.62 2.50 -23.75
CA THR A 190 -2.75 1.58 -23.76
C THR A 190 -2.63 0.57 -22.62
N ILE A 191 -3.68 -0.25 -22.44
CA ILE A 191 -3.65 -1.38 -21.51
C ILE A 191 -2.49 -2.34 -21.83
N ASP A 192 -2.18 -2.58 -23.10
CA ASP A 192 -1.15 -3.52 -23.50
C ASP A 192 0.25 -2.98 -23.17
N ASP A 193 0.48 -1.69 -23.39
CA ASP A 193 1.72 -1.00 -22.98
C ASP A 193 1.91 -1.04 -21.45
N PHE A 194 0.81 -0.91 -20.71
CA PHE A 194 0.82 -0.99 -19.25
C PHE A 194 1.16 -2.41 -18.79
N LYS A 195 0.48 -3.43 -19.33
CA LYS A 195 0.72 -4.85 -19.00
C LYS A 195 2.18 -5.26 -19.21
N SER A 196 2.85 -4.74 -20.23
CA SER A 196 4.26 -5.05 -20.47
C SER A 196 5.25 -4.32 -19.56
N SER A 197 4.81 -3.28 -18.84
CA SER A 197 5.74 -2.31 -18.21
C SER A 197 5.47 -2.02 -16.73
N TRP A 198 4.30 -2.40 -16.20
CA TRP A 198 3.90 -2.06 -14.84
C TRP A 198 4.68 -2.83 -13.76
N ILE A 199 5.19 -4.02 -14.09
CA ILE A 199 6.11 -4.82 -13.27
C ILE A 199 7.54 -4.60 -13.75
N PRO A 200 8.52 -4.34 -12.86
CA PRO A 200 8.40 -4.17 -11.40
C PRO A 200 8.03 -2.74 -10.96
N LYS A 201 7.80 -1.84 -11.92
CA LYS A 201 7.75 -0.38 -11.69
C LYS A 201 6.74 0.06 -10.62
N LEU A 202 5.49 -0.40 -10.70
CA LEU A 202 4.45 -0.02 -9.75
C LEU A 202 4.75 -0.58 -8.34
N PRO A 203 4.99 -1.90 -8.15
CA PRO A 203 5.42 -2.45 -6.87
C PRO A 203 6.58 -1.69 -6.23
N ASP A 204 7.63 -1.39 -6.99
CA ASP A 204 8.80 -0.68 -6.49
C ASP A 204 8.50 0.76 -6.08
N SER A 205 7.69 1.49 -6.84
CA SER A 205 7.29 2.85 -6.46
C SER A 205 6.47 2.86 -5.17
N LEU A 206 5.54 1.92 -4.99
CA LEU A 206 4.75 1.80 -3.77
C LEU A 206 5.61 1.44 -2.55
N ARG A 207 6.56 0.52 -2.72
CA ARG A 207 7.53 0.17 -1.67
C ARG A 207 8.39 1.35 -1.27
N ARG A 208 8.93 2.10 -2.25
CA ARG A 208 9.72 3.31 -1.99
C ARG A 208 8.89 4.35 -1.23
N MET A 209 7.62 4.53 -1.59
CA MET A 209 6.70 5.42 -0.88
C MET A 209 6.44 4.94 0.55
N ARG A 210 6.18 3.64 0.77
CA ARG A 210 6.07 3.06 2.12
C ARG A 210 7.32 3.31 2.94
N ASN A 211 8.50 3.10 2.38
CA ASN A 211 9.76 3.34 3.09
C ASN A 211 9.95 4.81 3.45
N ALA A 212 9.60 5.73 2.54
CA ALA A 212 9.67 7.17 2.81
C ALA A 212 8.68 7.64 3.88
N LEU A 213 7.56 6.94 4.07
CA LEU A 213 6.58 7.19 5.14
C LEU A 213 7.01 6.63 6.51
N VAL A 214 7.62 5.44 6.53
CA VAL A 214 7.96 4.73 7.78
C VAL A 214 9.30 5.17 8.35
N HIS A 215 10.31 5.38 7.51
CA HIS A 215 11.68 5.69 7.95
C HIS A 215 11.90 7.21 8.07
N GLY A 216 11.00 7.89 8.79
CA GLY A 216 10.88 9.34 8.87
C GLY A 216 12.07 10.13 9.44
N ARG A 217 13.28 9.55 9.52
CA ARG A 217 14.55 10.23 9.88
C ARG A 217 15.82 9.37 9.77
N GLU A 218 15.80 8.22 9.11
CA GLU A 218 17.03 7.41 8.97
C GLU A 218 17.94 7.95 7.85
N ALA A 219 19.02 8.60 8.29
CA ALA A 219 20.16 9.14 7.55
C ALA A 219 19.92 10.40 6.71
N ARG A 220 20.90 11.32 6.77
CA ARG A 220 21.03 12.60 6.03
C ARG A 220 20.92 12.47 4.48
N THR A 221 20.70 11.26 3.97
CA THR A 221 20.67 10.89 2.55
C THR A 221 19.33 10.28 2.10
N SER A 222 18.44 9.90 3.03
CA SER A 222 17.14 9.30 2.69
C SER A 222 16.10 10.38 2.42
N ARG A 223 15.49 10.34 1.23
CA ARG A 223 14.32 11.17 0.89
C ARG A 223 13.11 10.63 1.65
N VAL A 224 12.48 11.47 2.47
CA VAL A 224 11.33 11.12 3.32
C VAL A 224 10.08 11.83 2.85
N ILE A 225 8.92 11.37 3.30
CA ILE A 225 7.66 12.11 3.19
C ILE A 225 7.33 12.64 4.59
N THR A 226 7.37 13.96 4.78
CA THR A 226 7.02 14.58 6.06
C THR A 226 5.50 14.55 6.29
N GLY A 227 5.07 14.59 7.55
CA GLY A 227 3.65 14.62 7.93
C GLY A 227 3.00 16.00 7.78
N THR A 228 3.14 16.62 6.59
CA THR A 228 2.47 17.87 6.23
C THR A 228 1.09 17.59 5.64
N ARG A 229 0.21 18.59 5.69
CA ARG A 229 -1.14 18.50 5.08
C ARG A 229 -1.05 18.26 3.57
N GLU A 230 -0.17 18.99 2.88
CA GLU A 230 0.04 18.84 1.45
C GLU A 230 0.45 17.41 1.09
N ASN A 231 1.35 16.80 1.87
CA ASN A 231 1.73 15.41 1.67
C ASN A 231 0.56 14.45 1.92
N GLU A 232 -0.27 14.67 2.94
CA GLU A 232 -1.48 13.84 3.15
C GLU A 232 -2.44 13.94 1.96
N GLU A 233 -2.64 15.14 1.41
CA GLU A 233 -3.44 15.36 0.21
C GLU A 233 -2.83 14.64 -1.01
N LYS A 234 -1.52 14.72 -1.22
CA LYS A 234 -0.81 13.97 -2.28
C LYS A 234 -0.92 12.46 -2.09
N ILE A 235 -0.72 11.94 -0.88
CA ILE A 235 -0.84 10.50 -0.55
C ILE A 235 -2.26 9.99 -0.85
N SER A 236 -3.28 10.80 -0.54
CA SER A 236 -4.68 10.42 -0.74
C SER A 236 -4.99 9.99 -2.19
N ARG A 237 -4.26 10.55 -3.15
CA ARG A 237 -4.37 10.28 -4.58
C ARG A 237 -3.93 8.85 -4.96
N TYR A 238 -3.08 8.24 -4.15
CA TYR A 238 -2.57 6.88 -4.36
C TYR A 238 -3.37 5.79 -3.63
N LEU A 239 -4.29 6.19 -2.73
CA LEU A 239 -5.05 5.24 -1.91
C LEU A 239 -5.96 4.33 -2.73
N GLY A 240 -6.48 4.80 -3.87
CA GLY A 240 -7.33 3.96 -4.71
C GLY A 240 -6.59 2.77 -5.31
N ILE A 241 -5.37 2.99 -5.84
CA ILE A 241 -4.53 1.88 -6.32
C ILE A 241 -4.17 0.95 -5.17
N MET A 242 -3.73 1.50 -4.02
CA MET A 242 -3.40 0.68 -2.84
C MET A 242 -4.58 -0.16 -2.38
N HIS A 243 -5.78 0.41 -2.36
CA HIS A 243 -7.00 -0.30 -2.02
C HIS A 243 -7.30 -1.44 -3.00
N LEU A 244 -7.20 -1.20 -4.32
CA LEU A 244 -7.47 -2.21 -5.34
C LEU A 244 -6.45 -3.35 -5.32
N LEU A 245 -5.17 -3.06 -5.10
CA LEU A 245 -4.14 -4.07 -4.92
C LEU A 245 -4.42 -4.90 -3.66
N ALA A 246 -4.64 -4.24 -2.53
CA ALA A 246 -4.92 -4.92 -1.26
C ALA A 246 -6.19 -5.76 -1.33
N LEU A 247 -7.24 -5.29 -2.01
CA LEU A 247 -8.49 -6.03 -2.20
C LEU A 247 -8.27 -7.33 -2.99
N GLN A 248 -7.55 -7.26 -4.11
CA GLN A 248 -7.27 -8.43 -4.94
C GLN A 248 -6.36 -9.42 -4.22
N CYS A 249 -5.30 -8.94 -3.57
CA CYS A 249 -4.41 -9.79 -2.79
C CYS A 249 -5.09 -10.39 -1.57
N ALA A 250 -5.92 -9.65 -0.82
CA ALA A 250 -6.64 -10.18 0.34
C ALA A 250 -7.74 -11.18 -0.03
N ALA A 251 -8.23 -11.14 -1.27
CA ALA A 251 -9.14 -12.17 -1.79
C ALA A 251 -8.42 -13.50 -2.09
N TYR A 252 -7.07 -13.50 -2.11
CA TYR A 252 -6.30 -14.73 -2.24
C TYR A 252 -6.47 -15.61 -1.00
N ARG A 253 -6.55 -16.92 -1.23
CA ARG A 253 -6.64 -17.91 -0.17
C ARG A 253 -5.31 -18.03 0.55
N VAL A 254 -5.24 -17.42 1.74
CA VAL A 254 -4.24 -17.77 2.73
C VAL A 254 -4.65 -19.14 3.31
N TYR A 255 -3.89 -20.18 2.97
CA TYR A 255 -4.04 -21.54 3.50
C TYR A 255 -3.08 -21.78 4.66
#